data_AF-A0A1E1W1M6-F1
#
_entry.id   AF-A0A1E1W1M6-F1
#
_cell.length_a   1.000
_cell.length_b   1.000
_cell.length_c   1.000
_cell.angle_alpha   90.00
_cell.angle_beta   90.00
_cell.angle_gamma   90.00
#
_symmetry.space_group_name_H-M   'P 1'
#
loop_
_entity.id
_entity.type
_entity.pdbx_description
1 polymer ?
#
loop_
_entity_poly.entity_id
_entity_poly.type
_entity_poly.pdbx_seq_one_letter_code
_entity_poly.pdbx_strand_id
1 'polypeptide(L)'
;LTAPEKDKKLKNYISGVIYEFNLLILFLHEMFLNKNMLSISFEEKSHDTSNNITINYKDRVTYVKAHNADGNIGYDQLFPSKRQERKNTFSINKYFTLFIEKLENDKDIKYFIIYTDADLDITEEKKIKKGHSKDSYPLKFDSIDIREKRYKILRNCSCINGNGLYQFVQEGTTREKLYSLLKLPPSLQKEEEKGRLSDENVIEIKEKFLDKLILAVNQPNRENLNIVIRNEIGKSDIPYNYEKLHEVALRWSESHEFGPITKGIMEKLLEDIKKNRSSYQKNQNKNIDEEIKFAKSMVGKKGTPAFNQFLSFLIKGEGKKYLKVMKKEGISLTNVSSILGGARGKAPTAFKGLYRLWFDKEGNKTQYLKTLEKEGINLSNISSILNRARGKAPTAFKDLYDLWFDEEGNKT
;
A
#
# COMPACT_ATOMS: atom_id res chain seq x y z
N LEU A 1 24.81 4.92 1.94
CA LEU A 1 24.14 5.24 3.21
C LEU A 1 24.88 4.54 4.32
N THR A 2 25.45 5.32 5.24
CA THR A 2 26.07 4.80 6.46
C THR A 2 24.98 4.18 7.36
N ALA A 3 25.34 3.31 8.31
CA ALA A 3 24.36 2.70 9.22
C ALA A 3 23.46 3.74 9.95
N PRO A 4 23.99 4.87 10.45
CA PRO A 4 23.16 5.92 11.07
C PRO A 4 22.15 6.58 10.12
N GLU A 5 22.51 6.76 8.84
CA GLU A 5 21.60 7.34 7.84
C GLU A 5 20.44 6.40 7.51
N LYS A 6 20.69 5.08 7.53
CA LYS A 6 19.64 4.07 7.33
C LYS A 6 18.66 4.06 8.50
N ASP A 7 19.16 4.15 9.72
CA ASP A 7 18.33 4.18 10.93
C ASP A 7 17.46 5.44 11.01
N LYS A 8 18.01 6.61 10.66
CA LYS A 8 17.24 7.86 10.58
C LYS A 8 16.13 7.77 9.53
N LYS A 9 16.44 7.23 8.34
CA LYS A 9 15.46 7.05 7.27
C LYS A 9 14.33 6.10 7.68
N LEU A 10 14.66 5.00 8.38
CA LEU A 10 13.67 4.05 8.88
C LEU A 10 12.76 4.68 9.96
N LYS A 11 13.33 5.45 10.89
CA LYS A 11 12.54 6.18 11.91
C LYS A 11 11.56 7.16 11.27
N ASN A 12 12.01 7.94 10.29
CA ASN A 12 11.14 8.89 9.58
C ASN A 12 10.03 8.17 8.81
N TYR A 13 10.34 7.02 8.18
CA TYR A 13 9.34 6.20 7.51
C TYR A 13 8.26 5.69 8.48
N ILE A 14 8.66 5.12 9.62
CA ILE A 14 7.74 4.64 10.66
C ILE A 14 6.89 5.80 11.19
N SER A 15 7.49 6.97 11.41
CA SER A 15 6.79 8.18 11.86
C SER A 15 5.72 8.63 10.86
N GLY A 16 6.03 8.60 9.56
CA GLY A 16 5.08 8.91 8.50
C GLY A 16 3.91 7.92 8.45
N VAL A 17 4.17 6.62 8.56
CA VAL A 17 3.13 5.58 8.59
C VAL A 17 2.20 5.75 9.80
N ILE A 18 2.75 6.04 10.98
CA ILE A 18 1.94 6.29 12.18
C ILE A 18 1.04 7.52 11.99
N TYR A 19 1.57 8.59 11.38
CA TYR A 19 0.81 9.79 11.10
C TYR A 19 -0.34 9.53 10.12
N GLU A 20 -0.06 8.85 8.99
CA GLU A 20 -1.07 8.42 8.02
C GLU A 20 -2.16 7.55 8.67
N PHE A 21 -1.76 6.60 9.53
CA PHE A 21 -2.70 5.69 10.19
C PHE A 21 -3.60 6.40 11.22
N ASN A 22 -3.05 7.33 12.01
CA ASN A 22 -3.87 8.13 12.92
C ASN A 22 -4.82 9.06 12.14
N LEU A 23 -4.38 9.62 11.02
CA LEU A 23 -5.23 10.44 10.16
C LEU A 23 -6.39 9.63 9.60
N LEU A 24 -6.14 8.39 9.17
CA LEU A 24 -7.20 7.45 8.79
C LEU A 24 -8.22 7.27 9.91
N ILE A 25 -7.80 6.98 11.14
CA ILE A 25 -8.70 6.77 12.28
C ILE A 25 -9.63 7.98 12.43
N LEU A 26 -9.10 9.19 12.30
CA LEU A 26 -9.89 10.41 12.35
C LEU A 26 -10.91 10.47 11.21
N PHE A 27 -10.51 10.19 9.96
CA PHE A 27 -11.44 10.12 8.84
C PHE A 27 -12.49 9.01 8.97
N LEU A 28 -12.19 7.87 9.60
CA LEU A 28 -13.19 6.83 9.88
C LEU A 28 -14.25 7.32 10.86
N HIS A 29 -13.84 8.04 11.90
CA HIS A 29 -14.77 8.67 12.83
C HIS A 29 -15.69 9.66 12.09
N GLU A 30 -15.10 10.49 11.24
CA GLU A 30 -15.81 11.47 10.42
C GLU A 30 -16.81 10.80 9.47
N MET A 31 -16.40 9.74 8.78
CA MET A 31 -17.28 8.96 7.91
C MET A 31 -18.45 8.33 8.67
N PHE A 32 -18.24 7.91 9.91
CA PHE A 32 -19.30 7.33 10.73
C PHE A 32 -20.38 8.35 11.10
N LEU A 33 -19.98 9.59 11.38
CA LEU A 33 -20.86 10.70 11.76
C LEU A 33 -21.49 11.41 10.55
N ASN A 34 -20.68 11.70 9.53
CA ASN A 34 -21.05 12.54 8.41
C ASN A 34 -21.61 11.70 7.23
N LYS A 35 -22.88 11.95 6.89
CA LYS A 35 -23.52 11.36 5.68
C LYS A 35 -22.86 11.76 4.35
N ASN A 36 -21.90 12.70 4.38
CA ASN A 36 -21.19 13.18 3.20
C ASN A 36 -19.90 12.41 2.87
N MET A 37 -19.54 11.40 3.65
CA MET A 37 -18.44 10.49 3.33
C MET A 37 -19.00 9.07 3.27
N LEU A 38 -19.11 8.50 2.06
CA LEU A 38 -19.78 7.21 1.85
C LEU A 38 -18.83 6.04 2.10
N SER A 39 -17.59 6.19 1.66
CA SER A 39 -16.55 5.20 1.89
C SER A 39 -15.17 5.83 1.93
N ILE A 40 -14.25 5.15 2.61
CA ILE A 40 -12.82 5.44 2.60
C ILE A 40 -12.08 4.26 1.97
N SER A 41 -11.04 4.49 1.17
CA SER A 41 -10.16 3.44 0.67
C SER A 41 -8.69 3.78 0.88
N PHE A 42 -7.90 2.72 1.05
CA PHE A 42 -6.45 2.76 0.87
C PHE A 42 -6.13 2.08 -0.45
N GLU A 43 -5.27 2.70 -1.25
CA GLU A 43 -4.73 2.05 -2.44
C GLU A 43 -3.46 1.28 -2.10
N GLU A 44 -3.50 -0.04 -2.29
CA GLU A 44 -2.34 -0.94 -2.14
C GLU A 44 -1.43 -0.99 -3.39
N LYS A 45 -1.57 -0.07 -4.35
CA LYS A 45 -0.85 -0.16 -5.63
C LYS A 45 -0.25 1.16 -6.08
N SER A 46 0.87 1.54 -5.48
CA SER A 46 1.91 2.24 -6.23
C SER A 46 3.29 1.86 -5.68
N HIS A 47 4.31 1.99 -6.52
CA HIS A 47 5.70 1.62 -6.20
C HIS A 47 6.36 2.56 -5.18
N ASP A 48 5.66 3.59 -4.72
CA ASP A 48 6.06 4.48 -3.64
C ASP A 48 5.20 4.23 -2.39
N THR A 49 5.87 3.89 -1.30
CA THR A 49 5.38 3.37 -0.01
C THR A 49 4.46 4.30 0.80
N SER A 50 3.47 4.94 0.19
CA SER A 50 2.73 6.00 0.84
C SER A 50 1.22 5.85 0.62
N ASN A 51 0.50 5.65 1.71
CA ASN A 51 -0.89 5.24 1.71
C ASN A 51 -1.78 6.49 1.56
N ASN A 52 -2.30 6.72 0.35
CA ASN A 52 -3.26 7.81 0.14
C ASN A 52 -4.60 7.43 0.74
N ILE A 53 -5.21 8.34 1.49
CA ILE A 53 -6.59 8.19 1.96
C ILE A 53 -7.49 8.71 0.86
N THR A 54 -8.39 7.87 0.38
CA THR A 54 -9.34 8.22 -0.68
C THR A 54 -10.75 8.28 -0.09
N ILE A 55 -11.44 9.39 -0.27
CA ILE A 55 -12.77 9.65 0.28
C ILE A 55 -13.78 9.75 -0.87
N ASN A 56 -14.80 8.91 -0.84
CA ASN A 56 -15.83 8.88 -1.90
C ASN A 56 -17.14 9.53 -1.45
N TYR A 57 -17.70 10.37 -2.31
CA TYR A 57 -19.02 10.99 -2.12
C TYR A 57 -19.74 11.21 -3.45
N LYS A 58 -20.92 10.60 -3.64
CA LYS A 58 -21.77 10.79 -4.84
C LYS A 58 -20.95 10.72 -6.14
N ASP A 59 -20.22 9.62 -6.30
CA ASP A 59 -19.36 9.31 -7.46
C ASP A 59 -18.17 10.26 -7.68
N ARG A 60 -17.88 11.12 -6.70
CA ARG A 60 -16.70 12.00 -6.68
C ARG A 60 -15.67 11.51 -5.68
N VAL A 61 -14.41 11.68 -6.06
CA VAL A 61 -13.27 11.22 -5.27
C VAL A 61 -12.49 12.41 -4.71
N THR A 62 -12.21 12.39 -3.41
CA THR A 62 -11.26 13.31 -2.79
C THR A 62 -10.06 12.52 -2.30
N TYR A 63 -8.87 12.85 -2.81
CA TYR A 63 -7.64 12.27 -2.30
C TYR A 63 -7.07 13.14 -1.19
N VAL A 64 -6.65 12.50 -0.11
CA VAL A 64 -5.95 13.14 0.99
C VAL A 64 -4.58 12.49 1.12
N LYS A 65 -3.56 13.31 0.92
CA LYS A 65 -2.16 12.94 1.00
C LYS A 65 -1.54 13.51 2.27
N ALA A 66 -1.29 12.65 3.26
CA ALA A 66 -0.63 13.09 4.48
C ALA A 66 0.86 13.36 4.24
N HIS A 67 1.36 14.42 4.86
CA HIS A 67 2.77 14.72 4.99
C HIS A 67 3.05 15.10 6.44
N ASN A 68 3.94 14.35 7.09
CA ASN A 68 4.47 14.69 8.40
C ASN A 68 5.78 15.46 8.17
N ALA A 69 5.78 16.75 8.48
CA ALA A 69 6.85 17.65 8.14
C ALA A 69 7.84 17.84 9.28
N ASP A 70 9.13 17.98 8.95
CA ASP A 70 10.19 18.29 9.92
C ASP A 70 10.30 19.81 10.22
N GLY A 71 9.40 20.64 9.64
CA GLY A 71 9.38 22.09 9.77
C GLY A 71 8.53 22.77 8.69
N ASN A 72 8.43 24.11 8.76
CA ASN A 72 7.64 24.90 7.82
C ASN A 72 8.06 24.67 6.36
N ILE A 73 7.08 24.81 5.46
CA ILE A 73 7.22 24.55 4.03
C ILE A 73 7.55 25.86 3.32
N GLY A 74 8.80 25.96 2.85
CA GLY A 74 9.27 27.07 2.02
C GLY A 74 9.23 26.80 0.52
N TYR A 75 9.65 27.79 -0.28
CA TYR A 75 9.70 27.67 -1.74
C TYR A 75 10.54 26.49 -2.21
N ASP A 76 11.71 26.28 -1.61
CA ASP A 76 12.63 25.19 -1.99
C ASP A 76 12.08 23.80 -1.65
N GLN A 77 11.10 23.71 -0.74
CA GLN A 77 10.35 22.48 -0.52
C GLN A 77 9.25 22.31 -1.57
N LEU A 78 8.48 23.35 -1.88
CA LEU A 78 7.43 23.26 -2.91
C LEU A 78 8.02 22.88 -4.29
N PHE A 79 9.08 23.58 -4.69
CA PHE A 79 9.75 23.46 -5.99
C PHE A 79 11.27 23.30 -5.81
N PRO A 80 11.74 22.13 -5.36
CA PRO A 80 13.16 21.87 -5.13
C PRO A 80 13.98 21.94 -6.42
N SER A 81 15.24 22.34 -6.28
CA SER A 81 16.22 22.18 -7.36
C SER A 81 16.49 20.70 -7.67
N LYS A 82 17.01 20.39 -8.86
CA LYS A 82 17.36 19.00 -9.26
C LYS A 82 18.23 18.26 -8.23
N ARG A 83 19.11 18.97 -7.52
CA ARG A 83 19.97 18.38 -6.47
C ARG A 83 19.18 18.06 -5.19
N GLN A 84 18.17 18.86 -4.86
CA GLN A 84 17.32 18.71 -3.68
C GLN A 84 16.18 17.71 -3.90
N GLU A 85 15.69 17.54 -5.13
CA GLU A 85 14.58 16.62 -5.48
C GLU A 85 14.78 15.19 -4.95
N ARG A 86 16.02 14.68 -4.93
CA ARG A 86 16.35 13.33 -4.44
C ARG A 86 16.18 13.16 -2.93
N LYS A 87 16.31 14.25 -2.16
CA LYS A 87 16.23 14.23 -0.69
C LYS A 87 14.89 14.75 -0.17
N ASN A 88 14.26 15.65 -0.93
CA ASN A 88 13.04 16.32 -0.51
C ASN A 88 11.84 15.38 -0.61
N THR A 89 11.12 15.19 0.50
CA THR A 89 9.94 14.31 0.59
C THR A 89 8.64 15.04 0.22
N PHE A 90 8.64 16.37 0.25
CA PHE A 90 7.50 17.22 -0.08
C PHE A 90 7.79 17.98 -1.36
N SER A 91 7.04 17.78 -2.45
CA SER A 91 7.21 18.60 -3.66
C SER A 91 5.93 18.61 -4.48
N ILE A 92 5.55 19.79 -4.98
CA ILE A 92 4.37 19.94 -5.82
C ILE A 92 4.47 19.07 -7.09
N ASN A 93 5.67 18.93 -7.68
CA ASN A 93 5.86 18.06 -8.84
C ASN A 93 5.70 16.55 -8.53
N LYS A 94 6.00 16.12 -7.30
CA LYS A 94 5.72 14.75 -6.87
C LYS A 94 4.22 14.53 -6.75
N TYR A 95 3.52 15.48 -6.14
CA TYR A 95 2.05 15.41 -6.01
C TYR A 95 1.34 15.54 -7.36
N PHE A 96 1.88 16.33 -8.29
CA PHE A 96 1.37 16.41 -9.66
C PHE A 96 1.50 15.07 -10.40
N THR A 97 2.65 14.39 -10.26
CA THR A 97 2.83 13.03 -10.77
C THR A 97 1.78 12.07 -10.20
N LEU A 98 1.61 12.08 -8.88
CA LEU A 98 0.61 11.25 -8.21
C LEU A 98 -0.81 11.57 -8.70
N PHE A 99 -1.15 12.85 -8.90
CA PHE A 99 -2.45 13.25 -9.42
C PHE A 99 -2.72 12.69 -10.82
N ILE A 100 -1.73 12.73 -11.72
CA ILE A 100 -1.84 12.18 -13.07
C ILE A 100 -2.08 10.67 -13.03
N GLU A 101 -1.33 9.94 -12.21
CA GLU A 101 -1.54 8.50 -11.99
C GLU A 101 -2.97 8.20 -11.48
N LYS A 102 -3.57 9.11 -10.70
CA LYS A 102 -4.97 8.97 -10.27
C LYS A 102 -5.97 9.33 -11.35
N LEU A 103 -5.68 10.33 -12.18
CA LEU A 103 -6.56 10.72 -13.28
C LEU A 103 -6.75 9.59 -14.31
N GLU A 104 -5.72 8.77 -14.51
CA GLU A 104 -5.79 7.56 -15.36
C GLU A 104 -6.75 6.50 -14.81
N ASN A 105 -6.94 6.44 -13.48
CA ASN A 105 -7.74 5.41 -12.81
C ASN A 105 -9.16 5.89 -12.45
N ASP A 106 -9.32 7.16 -12.08
CA ASP A 106 -10.56 7.73 -11.55
C ASP A 106 -10.96 9.00 -12.34
N LYS A 107 -12.11 8.94 -13.02
CA LYS A 107 -12.53 9.98 -13.96
C LYS A 107 -13.09 11.26 -13.32
N ASP A 108 -13.46 11.27 -12.03
CA ASP A 108 -14.02 12.46 -11.36
C ASP A 108 -13.36 12.77 -10.01
N ILE A 109 -12.06 13.07 -10.06
CA ILE A 109 -11.35 13.66 -8.92
C ILE A 109 -11.96 15.03 -8.62
N LYS A 110 -12.51 15.21 -7.42
CA LYS A 110 -13.07 16.49 -6.98
C LYS A 110 -12.04 17.37 -6.29
N TYR A 111 -11.23 16.78 -5.41
CA TYR A 111 -10.17 17.48 -4.67
C TYR A 111 -8.94 16.59 -4.51
N PHE A 112 -7.77 17.22 -4.54
CA PHE A 112 -6.48 16.62 -4.21
C PHE A 112 -5.87 17.41 -3.06
N ILE A 113 -6.02 16.90 -1.83
CA ILE A 113 -5.64 17.58 -0.61
C ILE A 113 -4.27 17.09 -0.17
N ILE A 114 -3.34 18.01 0.04
CA ILE A 114 -2.09 17.75 0.74
C ILE A 114 -2.31 18.17 2.20
N TYR A 115 -2.37 17.19 3.09
CA TYR A 115 -2.62 17.37 4.52
C TYR A 115 -1.30 17.33 5.29
N THR A 116 -0.94 18.44 5.92
CA THR A 116 0.37 18.59 6.57
C THR A 116 0.27 19.33 7.89
N ASP A 117 1.09 18.92 8.85
CA ASP A 117 1.20 19.59 10.14
C ASP A 117 2.06 20.86 10.10
N ALA A 118 2.97 20.97 9.13
CA ALA A 118 3.72 22.19 8.87
C ALA A 118 2.85 23.37 8.41
N ASP A 119 3.34 24.58 8.69
CA ASP A 119 2.87 25.83 8.10
C ASP A 119 3.52 26.10 6.73
N LEU A 120 2.95 27.03 5.97
CA LEU A 120 3.61 27.62 4.81
C LEU A 120 4.44 28.84 5.24
N ASP A 121 5.67 28.95 4.73
CA ASP A 121 6.51 30.13 4.98
C ASP A 121 6.09 31.30 4.08
N ILE A 122 4.91 31.85 4.34
CA ILE A 122 4.31 32.96 3.59
C ILE A 122 4.43 34.30 4.35
N THR A 123 4.41 35.40 3.59
CA THR A 123 4.31 36.77 4.12
C THR A 123 2.86 37.11 4.50
N GLU A 124 2.64 38.27 5.13
CA GLU A 124 1.30 38.79 5.42
C GLU A 124 0.45 38.97 4.15
N GLU A 125 1.09 39.27 3.01
CA GLU A 125 0.44 39.34 1.69
C GLU A 125 0.17 37.96 1.07
N LYS A 126 0.36 36.87 1.83
CA LYS A 126 0.22 35.47 1.40
C LYS A 126 1.10 35.09 0.23
N LYS A 127 2.30 35.65 0.16
CA LYS A 127 3.33 35.28 -0.83
C LYS A 127 4.35 34.37 -0.16
N ILE A 128 4.74 33.29 -0.82
CA ILE A 128 5.84 32.45 -0.32
C ILE A 128 7.11 33.28 -0.21
N LYS A 129 7.82 33.15 0.91
CA LYS A 129 9.12 33.79 1.08
C LYS A 129 10.11 33.21 0.07
N LYS A 130 11.04 34.05 -0.37
CA LYS A 130 12.05 33.65 -1.35
C LYS A 130 12.88 32.50 -0.80
N GLY A 131 12.98 31.44 -1.60
CA GLY A 131 13.89 30.33 -1.34
C GLY A 131 15.35 30.76 -1.52
N HIS A 132 16.27 29.83 -1.30
CA HIS A 132 17.70 30.07 -1.48
C HIS A 132 18.09 30.16 -2.98
N SER A 133 17.20 29.75 -3.89
CA SER A 133 17.41 29.86 -5.33
C SER A 133 17.20 31.28 -5.86
N LYS A 134 18.07 31.71 -6.78
CA LYS A 134 17.92 32.97 -7.54
C LYS A 134 16.68 32.98 -8.42
N ASP A 135 16.18 31.80 -8.81
CA ASP A 135 14.98 31.62 -9.64
C ASP A 135 13.69 31.52 -8.82
N SER A 136 13.76 31.82 -7.51
CA SER A 136 12.57 31.80 -6.64
C SER A 136 11.60 32.91 -7.02
N TYR A 137 10.35 32.54 -7.21
CA TYR A 137 9.27 33.45 -7.54
C TYR A 137 8.29 33.53 -6.35
N PRO A 138 7.83 34.72 -5.94
CA PRO A 138 6.93 34.88 -4.81
C PRO A 138 5.50 34.47 -5.19
N LEU A 139 5.28 33.15 -5.31
CA LEU A 139 3.97 32.55 -5.57
C LEU A 139 2.98 32.99 -4.48
N LYS A 140 1.80 33.45 -4.93
CA LYS A 140 0.74 33.94 -4.06
C LYS A 140 -0.28 32.84 -3.78
N PHE A 141 -0.84 32.85 -2.58
CA PHE A 141 -1.90 31.95 -2.14
C PHE A 141 -3.17 32.71 -1.77
N ASP A 142 -4.30 32.06 -2.00
CA ASP A 142 -5.59 32.45 -1.43
C ASP A 142 -5.96 31.49 -0.31
N SER A 143 -6.60 32.03 0.73
CA SER A 143 -7.21 31.21 1.77
C SER A 143 -8.54 30.68 1.28
N ILE A 144 -8.83 29.43 1.60
CA ILE A 144 -10.09 28.77 1.25
C ILE A 144 -11.04 28.86 2.44
N ASP A 145 -12.25 29.37 2.20
CA ASP A 145 -13.34 29.25 3.16
C ASP A 145 -14.07 27.91 3.00
N ILE A 146 -13.80 26.97 3.90
CA ILE A 146 -14.39 25.63 3.90
C ILE A 146 -15.93 25.65 4.06
N ARG A 147 -16.53 26.77 4.48
CA ARG A 147 -17.98 26.92 4.65
C ARG A 147 -18.71 27.06 3.32
N GLU A 148 -18.00 27.41 2.25
CA GLU A 148 -18.58 27.53 0.91
C GLU A 148 -19.22 26.22 0.44
N LYS A 149 -20.30 26.34 -0.34
CA LYS A 149 -21.10 25.19 -0.80
C LYS A 149 -20.28 24.16 -1.57
N ARG A 150 -19.23 24.58 -2.31
CA ARG A 150 -18.38 23.67 -3.08
C ARG A 150 -17.64 22.67 -2.19
N TYR A 151 -17.23 23.07 -0.99
CA TYR A 151 -16.47 22.23 -0.04
C TYR A 151 -17.34 21.41 0.91
N LYS A 152 -18.61 21.16 0.56
CA LYS A 152 -19.59 20.45 1.41
C LYS A 152 -19.08 19.12 2.00
N ILE A 153 -18.22 18.39 1.28
CA ILE A 153 -17.63 17.12 1.75
C ILE A 153 -16.70 17.36 2.96
N LEU A 154 -15.95 18.46 2.94
CA LEU A 154 -14.94 18.80 3.93
C LEU A 154 -15.47 19.73 5.02
N ARG A 155 -16.53 20.50 4.74
CA ARG A 155 -17.11 21.52 5.61
C ARG A 155 -17.39 21.05 7.04
N ASN A 156 -17.74 19.79 7.22
CA ASN A 156 -18.08 19.20 8.51
C ASN A 156 -17.00 18.26 9.04
N CYS A 157 -15.82 18.20 8.41
CA CYS A 157 -14.71 17.41 8.94
C CYS A 157 -14.03 18.21 10.05
N SER A 158 -14.21 17.79 11.30
CA SER A 158 -13.43 18.31 12.42
C SER A 158 -11.93 18.01 12.25
N CYS A 159 -11.63 17.01 11.43
CA CYS A 159 -10.29 16.60 11.05
C CYS A 159 -9.46 17.67 10.31
N ILE A 160 -10.09 18.67 9.71
CA ILE A 160 -9.42 19.71 8.93
C ILE A 160 -9.60 21.05 9.63
N ASN A 161 -8.47 21.65 10.04
CA ASN A 161 -8.46 23.04 10.48
C ASN A 161 -8.77 23.94 9.28
N GLY A 162 -10.00 24.48 9.23
CA GLY A 162 -10.47 25.34 8.15
C GLY A 162 -9.67 26.63 7.96
N ASN A 163 -8.95 27.08 9.00
CA ASN A 163 -8.10 28.29 8.91
C ASN A 163 -6.77 28.03 8.18
N GLY A 164 -6.39 26.76 8.02
CA GLY A 164 -5.14 26.32 7.39
C GLY A 164 -5.31 25.88 5.94
N LEU A 165 -6.37 26.31 5.25
CA LEU A 165 -6.63 25.87 3.87
C LEU A 165 -6.19 26.93 2.86
N TYR A 166 -5.33 26.53 1.93
CA TYR A 166 -4.80 27.40 0.88
C TYR A 166 -4.87 26.76 -0.50
N GLN A 167 -5.02 27.60 -1.51
CA GLN A 167 -4.80 27.28 -2.92
C GLN A 167 -3.86 28.32 -3.53
N PHE A 168 -3.17 27.94 -4.61
CA PHE A 168 -2.43 28.91 -5.40
C PHE A 168 -3.40 29.89 -6.08
N VAL A 169 -3.02 31.17 -6.12
CA VAL A 169 -3.72 32.17 -6.93
C VAL A 169 -3.61 31.80 -8.41
N GLN A 170 -4.74 31.64 -9.09
CA GLN A 170 -4.83 31.23 -10.49
C GLN A 170 -4.90 32.40 -11.49
N GLU A 171 -4.64 33.63 -11.03
CA GLU A 171 -4.67 34.84 -11.84
C GLU A 171 -3.29 35.47 -12.01
N GLY A 172 -3.09 36.17 -13.13
CA GLY A 172 -1.89 36.93 -13.45
C GLY A 172 -0.61 36.09 -13.50
N THR A 173 0.50 36.71 -13.12
CA THR A 173 1.86 36.18 -13.25
C THR A 173 2.15 34.95 -12.38
N THR A 174 1.38 34.72 -11.31
CA THR A 174 1.52 33.51 -10.48
C THR A 174 1.12 32.27 -11.25
N ARG A 175 0.02 32.32 -12.02
CA ARG A 175 -0.48 31.21 -12.83
C ARG A 175 0.53 30.81 -13.90
N GLU A 176 1.00 31.78 -14.68
CA GLU A 176 2.00 31.57 -15.72
C GLU A 176 3.27 30.93 -15.15
N LYS A 177 3.72 31.42 -13.98
CA LYS A 177 4.89 30.85 -13.33
C LYS A 177 4.66 29.42 -12.86
N LEU A 178 3.49 29.09 -12.29
CA LEU A 178 3.16 27.73 -11.88
C LEU A 178 3.20 26.75 -13.05
N TYR A 179 2.70 27.12 -14.23
CA TYR A 179 2.81 26.27 -15.42
C TYR A 179 4.25 25.99 -15.83
N SER A 180 5.13 26.97 -15.70
CA SER A 180 6.56 26.77 -15.97
C SER A 180 7.25 25.87 -14.94
N LEU A 181 6.76 25.85 -13.69
CA LEU A 181 7.34 25.08 -12.59
C LEU A 181 6.82 23.64 -12.52
N LEU A 182 5.60 23.40 -13.01
CA LEU A 182 4.99 22.07 -13.11
C LEU A 182 5.63 21.27 -14.26
N LYS A 183 6.41 20.26 -13.90
CA LYS A 183 7.09 19.35 -14.81
C LYS A 183 6.20 18.14 -15.08
N LEU A 184 6.02 17.79 -16.35
CA LEU A 184 5.31 16.59 -16.72
C LEU A 184 6.01 15.34 -16.16
N PRO A 185 5.28 14.31 -15.72
CA PRO A 185 5.87 13.03 -15.34
C PRO A 185 6.52 12.33 -16.54
N PRO A 186 7.47 11.40 -16.30
CA PRO A 186 8.14 10.67 -17.37
C PRO A 186 7.21 9.87 -18.30
N SER A 187 6.00 9.51 -17.85
CA SER A 187 4.98 8.86 -18.68
C SER A 187 4.47 9.80 -19.77
N LEU A 188 4.02 11.00 -19.40
CA LEU A 188 3.46 11.98 -20.32
C LEU A 188 4.53 12.68 -21.18
N GLN A 189 5.75 12.88 -20.66
CA GLN A 189 6.86 13.42 -21.47
C GLN A 189 7.12 12.57 -22.72
N LYS A 190 7.05 11.24 -22.58
CA LYS A 190 7.21 10.32 -23.73
C LYS A 190 6.06 10.41 -24.73
N GLU A 191 4.87 10.84 -24.30
CA GLU A 191 3.72 11.01 -25.20
C GLU A 191 3.78 12.34 -25.94
N GLU A 192 4.22 13.40 -25.25
CA GLU A 192 4.53 14.71 -25.81
C GLU A 192 5.64 14.61 -26.87
N GLU A 193 6.77 13.94 -26.57
CA GLU A 193 7.86 13.70 -27.53
C GLU A 193 7.41 12.90 -28.76
N LYS A 194 6.37 12.07 -28.63
CA LYS A 194 5.77 11.29 -29.72
C LYS A 194 4.69 12.07 -30.48
N GLY A 195 4.46 13.34 -30.16
CA GLY A 195 3.44 14.19 -30.77
C GLY A 195 2.00 13.78 -30.45
N ARG A 196 1.79 12.98 -29.38
CA ARG A 196 0.46 12.49 -28.96
C ARG A 196 -0.22 13.40 -27.95
N LEU A 197 0.53 14.32 -27.35
CA LEU A 197 0.03 15.33 -26.42
C LEU A 197 0.30 16.71 -27.03
N SER A 198 -0.75 17.50 -27.27
CA SER A 198 -0.61 18.89 -27.70
C SER A 198 -0.28 19.80 -26.50
N ASP A 199 0.26 20.98 -26.78
CA ASP A 199 0.49 22.01 -25.76
C ASP A 199 -0.80 22.38 -25.00
N GLU A 200 -1.93 22.42 -25.71
CA GLU A 200 -3.26 22.66 -25.12
C GLU A 200 -3.62 21.56 -24.11
N ASN A 201 -3.37 20.29 -24.43
CA ASN A 201 -3.62 19.19 -23.51
C ASN A 201 -2.71 19.28 -22.26
N VAL A 202 -1.44 19.68 -22.43
CA VAL A 202 -0.51 19.89 -21.30
C VAL A 202 -1.05 20.97 -20.35
N ILE A 203 -1.50 22.09 -20.91
CA ILE A 203 -2.06 23.21 -20.14
C ILE A 203 -3.32 22.76 -19.39
N GLU A 204 -4.24 22.06 -20.08
CA GLU A 204 -5.48 21.57 -19.48
C GLU A 204 -5.22 20.62 -18.29
N ILE A 205 -4.22 19.74 -18.38
CA ILE A 205 -3.86 18.83 -17.28
C ILE A 205 -3.30 19.61 -16.08
N LYS A 206 -2.45 20.61 -16.32
CA LYS A 206 -1.89 21.48 -15.26
C LYS A 206 -2.99 22.30 -14.59
N GLU A 207 -3.94 22.84 -15.36
CA GLU A 207 -5.13 23.53 -14.86
C GLU A 207 -5.96 22.62 -13.97
N LYS A 208 -6.33 21.44 -14.48
CA LYS A 208 -7.11 20.46 -13.72
C LYS A 208 -6.45 20.09 -12.39
N PHE A 209 -5.13 19.99 -12.35
CA PHE A 209 -4.41 19.73 -11.11
C PHE A 209 -4.50 20.91 -10.15
N LEU A 210 -4.15 22.12 -10.59
CA LEU A 210 -4.12 23.31 -9.75
C LEU A 210 -5.50 23.68 -9.20
N ASP A 211 -6.56 23.55 -10.01
CA ASP A 211 -7.94 23.83 -9.61
C ASP A 211 -8.46 22.86 -8.54
N LYS A 212 -7.91 21.65 -8.49
CA LYS A 212 -8.31 20.60 -7.54
C LYS A 212 -7.39 20.54 -6.32
N LEU A 213 -6.22 21.15 -6.39
CA LEU A 213 -5.20 21.12 -5.34
C LEU A 213 -5.60 22.00 -4.15
N ILE A 214 -5.58 21.40 -2.96
CA ILE A 214 -5.77 22.11 -1.68
C ILE A 214 -4.58 21.80 -0.78
N LEU A 215 -3.95 22.84 -0.24
CA LEU A 215 -2.96 22.72 0.81
C LEU A 215 -3.66 22.89 2.17
N ALA A 216 -3.80 21.81 2.91
CA ALA A 216 -4.28 21.83 4.29
C ALA A 216 -3.07 21.82 5.23
N VAL A 217 -2.64 23.01 5.63
CA VAL A 217 -1.45 23.27 6.47
C VAL A 217 -1.86 23.55 7.92
N ASN A 218 -0.91 23.60 8.84
CA ASN A 218 -1.17 23.78 10.29
C ASN A 218 -2.20 22.81 10.85
N GLN A 219 -2.16 21.58 10.36
CA GLN A 219 -3.00 20.50 10.87
C GLN A 219 -2.38 19.88 12.13
N PRO A 220 -3.15 19.15 12.96
CA PRO A 220 -2.59 18.52 14.15
C PRO A 220 -1.39 17.63 13.83
N ASN A 221 -0.26 17.91 14.48
CA ASN A 221 0.94 17.09 14.35
C ASN A 221 0.72 15.67 14.92
N ARG A 222 1.67 14.79 14.67
CA ARG A 222 1.60 13.37 15.08
C ARG A 222 1.31 13.16 16.57
N GLU A 223 1.86 14.00 17.45
CA GLU A 223 1.72 13.87 18.90
C GLU A 223 0.33 14.30 19.36
N ASN A 224 -0.18 15.37 18.78
CA ASN A 224 -1.50 15.93 19.11
C ASN A 224 -2.64 15.19 18.42
N LEU A 225 -2.40 14.54 17.28
CA LEU A 225 -3.46 13.89 16.51
C LEU A 225 -4.21 12.82 17.32
N ASN A 226 -3.53 12.07 18.20
CA ASN A 226 -4.18 11.10 19.08
C ASN A 226 -5.14 11.79 20.09
N ILE A 227 -4.69 12.90 20.67
CA ILE A 227 -5.49 13.71 21.59
C ILE A 227 -6.73 14.26 20.87
N VAL A 228 -6.55 14.79 19.65
CA VAL A 228 -7.65 15.27 18.81
C VAL A 228 -8.66 14.15 18.56
N ILE A 229 -8.23 12.98 18.11
CA ILE A 229 -9.15 11.84 17.85
C ILE A 229 -9.94 11.48 19.10
N ARG A 230 -9.28 11.37 20.26
CA ARG A 230 -9.95 11.02 21.53
C ARG A 230 -10.97 12.07 21.94
N ASN A 231 -10.63 13.35 21.79
CA ASN A 231 -11.53 14.46 22.11
C ASN A 231 -12.75 14.47 21.16
N GLU A 232 -12.56 14.29 19.86
CA GLU A 232 -13.67 14.24 18.90
C GLU A 232 -14.61 13.06 19.17
N ILE A 233 -14.05 11.86 19.43
CA ILE A 233 -14.83 10.69 19.83
C ILE A 233 -15.67 10.97 21.08
N GLY A 234 -15.11 11.68 22.06
CA GLY A 234 -15.80 12.03 23.30
C GLY A 234 -16.94 13.04 23.14
N LYS A 235 -17.02 13.78 22.03
CA LYS A 235 -18.10 14.76 21.79
C LYS A 235 -19.42 14.15 21.30
N SER A 236 -19.37 12.92 20.81
CA SER A 236 -20.51 12.27 20.15
C SER A 236 -20.97 11.04 20.91
N ASP A 237 -22.28 10.78 20.92
CA ASP A 237 -22.82 9.52 21.41
C ASP A 237 -22.67 8.45 20.32
N ILE A 238 -21.60 7.65 20.40
CA ILE A 238 -21.20 6.66 19.40
C ILE A 238 -20.86 5.31 20.03
N PRO A 239 -21.04 4.19 19.31
CA PRO A 239 -20.93 2.84 19.89
C PRO A 239 -19.49 2.34 20.09
N TYR A 240 -18.49 3.22 19.97
CA TYR A 240 -17.06 2.89 20.04
C TYR A 240 -16.28 3.97 20.77
N ASN A 241 -15.17 3.57 21.39
CA ASN A 241 -14.13 4.46 21.90
C ASN A 241 -12.93 4.42 20.94
N TYR A 242 -11.88 5.17 21.27
CA TYR A 242 -10.63 5.21 20.49
C TYR A 242 -10.07 3.80 20.23
N GLU A 243 -10.00 2.96 21.25
CA GLU A 243 -9.39 1.64 21.16
C GLU A 243 -10.15 0.73 20.18
N LYS A 244 -11.49 0.76 20.21
CA LYS A 244 -12.33 0.03 19.26
C LYS A 244 -12.16 0.55 17.84
N LEU A 245 -12.12 1.88 17.65
CA LEU A 245 -11.95 2.47 16.32
C LEU A 245 -10.56 2.17 15.74
N HIS A 246 -9.53 2.23 16.57
CA HIS A 246 -8.17 1.83 16.22
C HIS A 246 -8.11 0.36 15.79
N GLU A 247 -8.78 -0.54 16.51
CA GLU A 247 -8.89 -1.95 16.15
C GLU A 247 -9.67 -2.15 14.82
N VAL A 248 -10.72 -1.36 14.56
CA VAL A 248 -11.41 -1.37 13.26
C VAL A 248 -10.45 -0.99 12.13
N ALA A 249 -9.71 0.11 12.31
CA ALA A 249 -8.73 0.58 11.33
C ALA A 249 -7.70 -0.50 11.03
N LEU A 250 -7.13 -1.15 12.06
CA LEU A 250 -6.18 -2.25 11.90
C LEU A 250 -6.80 -3.44 11.15
N ARG A 251 -7.97 -3.93 11.60
CA ARG A 251 -8.63 -5.09 10.99
C ARG A 251 -8.98 -4.85 9.53
N TRP A 252 -9.40 -3.63 9.20
CA TRP A 252 -9.69 -3.26 7.82
C TRP A 252 -8.42 -3.17 6.99
N SER A 253 -7.37 -2.47 7.47
CA SER A 253 -6.08 -2.37 6.77
C SER A 253 -5.39 -3.72 6.55
N GLU A 254 -5.66 -4.73 7.37
CA GLU A 254 -5.12 -6.09 7.22
C GLU A 254 -5.98 -7.02 6.35
N SER A 255 -7.26 -6.67 6.16
CA SER A 255 -8.21 -7.53 5.44
C SER A 255 -8.12 -7.32 3.94
N HIS A 256 -8.10 -8.43 3.20
CA HIS A 256 -8.18 -8.43 1.74
C HIS A 256 -9.60 -8.77 1.26
N GLU A 257 -10.54 -8.99 2.18
CA GLU A 257 -11.94 -9.34 1.90
C GLU A 257 -12.85 -8.12 1.83
N PHE A 258 -12.44 -7.02 2.48
CA PHE A 258 -13.20 -5.77 2.46
C PHE A 258 -12.66 -4.86 1.36
N GLY A 259 -13.58 -4.30 0.56
CA GLY A 259 -13.27 -3.18 -0.32
C GLY A 259 -13.14 -1.87 0.45
N PRO A 260 -13.48 -0.72 -0.16
CA PRO A 260 -13.57 0.56 0.54
C PRO A 260 -14.41 0.42 1.82
N ILE A 261 -13.89 0.89 2.95
CA ILE A 261 -14.62 0.85 4.21
C ILE A 261 -15.81 1.80 4.14
N THR A 262 -16.99 1.27 4.43
CA THR A 262 -18.23 2.04 4.57
C THR A 262 -18.67 2.02 6.03
N LYS A 263 -19.65 2.85 6.38
CA LYS A 263 -20.28 2.80 7.70
C LYS A 263 -20.76 1.38 8.07
N GLY A 264 -21.39 0.66 7.14
CA GLY A 264 -21.88 -0.70 7.37
C GLY A 264 -20.75 -1.73 7.61
N ILE A 265 -19.64 -1.63 6.87
CA ILE A 265 -18.46 -2.48 7.12
C ILE A 265 -17.86 -2.18 8.49
N MET A 266 -17.76 -0.89 8.85
CA MET A 266 -17.28 -0.46 10.15
C MET A 266 -18.17 -0.98 11.29
N GLU A 267 -19.50 -0.93 11.15
CA GLU A 267 -20.45 -1.51 12.12
C GLU A 267 -20.27 -3.01 12.27
N LYS A 268 -20.11 -3.75 11.16
CA LYS A 268 -19.80 -5.19 11.18
C LYS A 268 -18.51 -5.50 11.92
N LEU A 269 -17.44 -4.75 11.64
CA LEU A 269 -16.15 -4.89 12.33
C LEU A 269 -16.26 -4.60 13.83
N LEU A 270 -17.02 -3.56 14.20
CA LEU A 270 -17.30 -3.24 15.60
C LEU A 270 -18.08 -4.36 16.31
N GLU A 271 -19.04 -4.99 15.63
CA GLU A 271 -19.77 -6.14 16.17
C GLU A 271 -18.85 -7.36 16.36
N ASP A 272 -17.97 -7.64 15.40
CA ASP A 272 -16.97 -8.70 15.51
C ASP A 272 -16.01 -8.45 16.67
N ILE A 273 -15.58 -7.20 16.88
CA ILE A 273 -14.77 -6.78 18.04
C ILE A 273 -15.54 -7.03 19.35
N LYS A 274 -16.81 -6.60 19.43
CA LYS A 274 -17.67 -6.82 20.61
C LYS A 274 -17.84 -8.31 20.95
N LYS A 275 -17.96 -9.17 19.93
CA LYS A 275 -18.09 -10.63 20.10
C LYS A 275 -16.77 -11.33 20.47
N ASN A 276 -15.70 -10.58 20.76
CA ASN A 276 -14.34 -11.10 20.95
C ASN A 276 -13.88 -12.03 19.82
N ARG A 277 -14.46 -11.91 18.63
CA ARG A 277 -13.91 -12.58 17.44
C ARG A 277 -12.58 -11.90 17.20
N SER A 278 -11.51 -12.67 17.33
CA SER A 278 -10.17 -12.11 17.27
C SER A 278 -9.91 -11.46 15.91
N SER A 279 -8.94 -10.55 15.84
CA SER A 279 -8.53 -9.92 14.57
C SER A 279 -8.29 -10.97 13.49
N TYR A 280 -8.52 -10.62 12.23
CA TYR A 280 -8.21 -11.49 11.09
C TYR A 280 -6.76 -11.99 11.16
N GLN A 281 -5.82 -11.16 11.64
CA GLN A 281 -4.46 -11.60 11.94
C GLN A 281 -4.36 -12.69 13.01
N LYS A 282 -5.14 -12.66 14.11
CA LYS A 282 -5.06 -13.72 15.14
C LYS A 282 -5.70 -15.03 14.66
N ASN A 283 -6.68 -14.94 13.76
CA ASN A 283 -7.28 -16.11 13.09
C ASN A 283 -6.42 -16.65 11.94
N GLN A 284 -5.72 -15.79 11.19
CA GLN A 284 -4.74 -16.20 10.17
C GLN A 284 -3.44 -16.69 10.81
N ASN A 285 -2.93 -16.02 11.85
CA ASN A 285 -1.71 -16.41 12.57
C ASN A 285 -1.86 -17.75 13.30
N LYS A 286 -3.06 -18.08 13.78
CA LYS A 286 -3.35 -19.42 14.34
C LYS A 286 -3.23 -20.55 13.31
N ASN A 287 -3.26 -20.26 12.00
CA ASN A 287 -3.28 -21.26 10.94
C ASN A 287 -2.12 -21.14 9.93
N ILE A 288 -1.09 -20.32 10.22
CA ILE A 288 0.15 -20.25 9.41
C ILE A 288 1.37 -20.81 10.12
N ASP A 289 1.22 -21.35 11.33
CA ASP A 289 2.35 -21.93 12.08
C ASP A 289 2.99 -23.11 11.32
N GLU A 290 2.18 -23.90 10.61
CA GLU A 290 2.66 -24.94 9.71
C GLU A 290 3.44 -24.34 8.54
N GLU A 291 2.91 -23.31 7.89
CA GLU A 291 3.53 -22.62 6.75
C GLU A 291 4.82 -21.92 7.17
N ILE A 292 4.89 -21.36 8.38
CA ILE A 292 6.09 -20.76 8.98
C ILE A 292 7.13 -21.83 9.26
N LYS A 293 6.75 -22.98 9.85
CA LYS A 293 7.65 -24.12 10.07
C LYS A 293 8.15 -24.68 8.74
N PHE A 294 7.27 -24.82 7.78
CA PHE A 294 7.56 -25.28 6.42
C PHE A 294 8.52 -24.33 5.71
N ALA A 295 8.23 -23.03 5.66
CA ALA A 295 9.12 -22.01 5.11
C ALA A 295 10.49 -21.99 5.78
N LYS A 296 10.53 -22.15 7.12
CA LYS A 296 11.77 -22.23 7.89
C LYS A 296 12.62 -23.44 7.49
N SER A 297 11.99 -24.60 7.27
CA SER A 297 12.69 -25.82 6.83
C SER A 297 13.33 -25.67 5.44
N MET A 298 12.72 -24.85 4.57
CA MET A 298 13.17 -24.64 3.19
C MET A 298 14.26 -23.57 3.08
N VAL A 299 14.01 -22.42 3.69
CA VAL A 299 14.78 -21.20 3.47
C VAL A 299 15.73 -20.88 4.62
N GLY A 300 15.47 -21.42 5.81
CA GLY A 300 16.30 -21.23 6.99
C GLY A 300 15.79 -20.09 7.89
N LYS A 301 16.65 -19.10 8.17
CA LYS A 301 16.41 -18.09 9.21
C LYS A 301 15.16 -17.23 8.94
N LYS A 302 14.26 -17.18 9.93
CA LYS A 302 13.08 -16.30 9.94
C LYS A 302 13.50 -14.82 9.80
N GLY A 303 12.68 -14.02 9.12
CA GLY A 303 12.89 -12.58 8.96
C GLY A 303 13.89 -12.18 7.87
N THR A 304 14.47 -13.14 7.14
CA THR A 304 15.26 -12.83 5.93
C THR A 304 14.34 -12.48 4.76
N PRO A 305 14.78 -11.67 3.78
CA PRO A 305 13.97 -11.36 2.60
C PRO A 305 13.50 -12.61 1.86
N ALA A 306 14.38 -13.61 1.71
CA ALA A 306 14.03 -14.89 1.09
C ALA A 306 12.97 -15.67 1.89
N PHE A 307 13.05 -15.66 3.23
CA PHE A 307 12.04 -16.30 4.07
C PHE A 307 10.69 -15.58 3.94
N ASN A 308 10.67 -14.25 4.00
CA ASN A 308 9.44 -13.47 3.88
C ASN A 308 8.81 -13.61 2.49
N GLN A 309 9.62 -13.63 1.44
CA GLN A 309 9.14 -13.84 0.07
C GLN A 309 8.54 -15.23 -0.12
N PHE A 310 9.21 -16.28 0.38
CA PHE A 310 8.67 -17.64 0.28
C PHE A 310 7.45 -17.85 1.16
N LEU A 311 7.45 -17.34 2.39
CA LEU A 311 6.27 -17.36 3.25
C LEU A 311 5.10 -16.65 2.57
N SER A 312 5.31 -15.45 2.04
CA SER A 312 4.30 -14.71 1.26
C SER A 312 3.76 -15.53 0.09
N PHE A 313 4.63 -16.24 -0.64
CA PHE A 313 4.20 -17.15 -1.70
C PHE A 313 3.30 -18.30 -1.18
N LEU A 314 3.57 -18.85 0.01
CA LEU A 314 2.75 -19.90 0.63
C LEU A 314 1.41 -19.38 1.16
N ILE A 315 1.35 -18.13 1.66
CA ILE A 315 0.14 -17.57 2.28
C ILE A 315 -0.75 -16.76 1.33
N LYS A 316 -0.16 -16.13 0.30
CA LYS A 316 -0.84 -15.20 -0.63
C LYS A 316 -0.73 -15.63 -2.10
N GLY A 317 0.31 -16.38 -2.48
CA GLY A 317 0.57 -16.77 -3.87
C GLY A 317 -0.08 -18.09 -4.30
N GLU A 318 0.35 -18.60 -5.48
CA GLU A 318 -0.01 -19.94 -5.97
C GLU A 318 0.35 -21.05 -4.96
N GLY A 319 1.36 -20.81 -4.11
CA GLY A 319 1.77 -21.73 -3.05
C GLY A 319 0.64 -22.10 -2.10
N LYS A 320 -0.30 -21.19 -1.82
CA LYS A 320 -1.49 -21.48 -1.01
C LYS A 320 -2.36 -22.56 -1.65
N LYS A 321 -2.55 -22.50 -2.97
CA LYS A 321 -3.31 -23.50 -3.73
C LYS A 321 -2.58 -24.84 -3.70
N TYR A 322 -1.26 -24.82 -3.89
CA TYR A 322 -0.43 -26.04 -3.87
C TYR A 322 -0.51 -26.76 -2.52
N LEU A 323 -0.38 -26.02 -1.41
CA LEU A 323 -0.52 -26.58 -0.07
C LEU A 323 -1.91 -27.18 0.17
N LYS A 324 -2.98 -26.54 -0.33
CA LYS A 324 -4.35 -27.04 -0.21
C LYS A 324 -4.52 -28.38 -0.95
N VAL A 325 -3.99 -28.48 -2.17
CA VAL A 325 -4.03 -29.73 -2.95
C VAL A 325 -3.22 -30.82 -2.26
N MET A 326 -1.98 -30.53 -1.85
CA MET A 326 -1.14 -31.50 -1.13
C MET A 326 -1.82 -32.02 0.15
N LYS A 327 -2.44 -31.13 0.96
CA LYS A 327 -3.18 -31.52 2.16
C LYS A 327 -4.40 -32.39 1.82
N LYS A 328 -5.16 -32.05 0.77
CA LYS A 328 -6.32 -32.83 0.30
C LYS A 328 -5.92 -34.24 -0.14
N GLU A 329 -4.78 -34.36 -0.82
CA GLU A 329 -4.27 -35.61 -1.36
C GLU A 329 -3.39 -36.39 -0.37
N GLY A 330 -3.36 -35.99 0.91
CA GLY A 330 -2.65 -36.71 1.97
C GLY A 330 -1.12 -36.61 1.90
N ILE A 331 -0.56 -35.68 1.13
CA ILE A 331 0.89 -35.48 1.04
C ILE A 331 1.40 -34.75 2.28
N SER A 332 2.27 -35.42 3.03
CA SER A 332 2.91 -34.87 4.21
C SER A 332 3.91 -33.77 3.86
N LEU A 333 3.73 -32.57 4.45
CA LEU A 333 4.70 -31.47 4.33
C LEU A 333 6.06 -31.84 4.93
N THR A 334 6.13 -32.78 5.87
CA THR A 334 7.40 -33.28 6.41
C THR A 334 8.22 -34.00 5.34
N ASN A 335 7.57 -34.77 4.47
CA ASN A 335 8.24 -35.46 3.36
C ASN A 335 8.78 -34.44 2.35
N VAL A 336 7.94 -33.47 1.97
CA VAL A 336 8.38 -32.36 1.12
C VAL A 336 9.54 -31.59 1.77
N SER A 337 9.47 -31.40 3.09
CA SER A 337 10.53 -30.74 3.85
C SER A 337 11.85 -31.48 3.86
N SER A 338 11.82 -32.81 3.90
CA SER A 338 13.03 -33.64 3.82
C SER A 338 13.68 -33.55 2.43
N ILE A 339 12.88 -33.57 1.36
CA ILE A 339 13.38 -33.45 -0.01
C ILE A 339 14.01 -32.08 -0.27
N LEU A 340 13.27 -31.01 0.05
CA LEU A 340 13.61 -29.65 -0.32
C LEU A 340 14.43 -28.90 0.75
N GLY A 341 14.70 -29.53 1.90
CA GLY A 341 15.32 -28.93 3.08
C GLY A 341 16.64 -28.24 2.78
N GLY A 342 16.68 -26.90 2.94
CA GLY A 342 17.85 -26.08 2.67
C GLY A 342 18.00 -25.60 1.21
N ALA A 343 16.94 -25.61 0.41
CA ALA A 343 16.92 -25.02 -0.93
C ALA A 343 17.20 -23.50 -0.96
N ARG A 344 17.01 -22.79 0.17
CA ARG A 344 17.29 -21.34 0.32
C ARG A 344 16.61 -20.53 -0.78
N GLY A 345 17.34 -19.70 -1.52
CA GLY A 345 16.80 -18.87 -2.60
C GLY A 345 16.14 -19.66 -3.75
N LYS A 346 16.42 -20.96 -3.87
CA LYS A 346 15.79 -21.86 -4.86
C LYS A 346 14.52 -22.55 -4.34
N ALA A 347 14.09 -22.26 -3.10
CA ALA A 347 12.91 -22.91 -2.53
C ALA A 347 11.62 -22.69 -3.32
N PRO A 348 11.27 -21.46 -3.77
CA PRO A 348 10.03 -21.25 -4.53
C PRO A 348 10.01 -22.03 -5.84
N THR A 349 11.12 -22.03 -6.58
CA THR A 349 11.23 -22.70 -7.87
C THR A 349 11.23 -24.22 -7.73
N ALA A 350 11.97 -24.75 -6.75
CA ALA A 350 12.01 -26.19 -6.49
C ALA A 350 10.68 -26.73 -5.97
N PHE A 351 10.00 -26.01 -5.07
CA PHE A 351 8.66 -26.40 -4.60
C PHE A 351 7.64 -26.40 -5.74
N LYS A 352 7.65 -25.36 -6.59
CA LYS A 352 6.76 -25.30 -7.77
C LYS A 352 7.08 -26.39 -8.80
N GLY A 353 8.36 -26.70 -9.02
CA GLY A 353 8.78 -27.78 -9.91
C GLY A 353 8.30 -29.15 -9.43
N LEU A 354 8.50 -29.44 -8.14
CA LEU A 354 8.07 -30.71 -7.56
C LEU A 354 6.55 -30.84 -7.56
N TYR A 355 5.82 -29.77 -7.23
CA TYR A 355 4.36 -29.75 -7.34
C TYR A 355 3.88 -30.08 -8.75
N ARG A 356 4.51 -29.51 -9.80
CA ARG A 356 4.13 -29.76 -11.20
C ARG A 356 4.43 -31.18 -11.70
N LEU A 357 5.38 -31.87 -11.07
CA LEU A 357 5.62 -33.29 -11.36
C LEU A 357 4.54 -34.15 -10.73
N TRP A 358 3.96 -33.73 -9.61
CA TRP A 358 2.95 -34.50 -8.87
C TRP A 358 1.51 -34.19 -9.28
N PHE A 359 1.25 -32.93 -9.64
CA PHE A 359 -0.07 -32.42 -9.95
C PHE A 359 -0.07 -31.56 -11.21
N ASP A 360 -1.17 -31.64 -11.96
CA ASP A 360 -1.42 -30.75 -13.08
C ASP A 360 -1.86 -29.33 -12.61
N LYS A 361 -2.24 -28.47 -13.55
CA LYS A 361 -2.67 -27.10 -13.26
C LYS A 361 -4.01 -27.04 -12.50
N GLU A 362 -4.83 -28.08 -12.60
CA GLU A 362 -6.14 -28.19 -11.94
C GLU A 362 -6.02 -28.83 -10.55
N GLY A 363 -4.88 -29.45 -10.25
CA GLY A 363 -4.60 -30.12 -9.00
C GLY A 363 -4.88 -31.62 -9.03
N ASN A 364 -5.06 -32.21 -10.21
CA ASN A 364 -5.21 -33.66 -10.36
C ASN A 364 -3.83 -34.32 -10.38
N LYS A 365 -3.73 -35.54 -9.83
CA LYS A 365 -2.49 -36.34 -9.86
C LYS A 365 -2.04 -36.57 -11.30
N THR A 366 -0.77 -36.30 -11.57
CA THR A 366 -0.12 -36.63 -12.84
C THR A 366 0.07 -38.15 -12.95
N GLN A 367 0.52 -38.61 -14.13
CA GLN A 367 0.92 -40.00 -14.35
C GLN A 367 2.00 -40.45 -13.36
N TYR A 368 2.97 -39.57 -13.03
CA TYR A 368 4.02 -39.88 -12.06
C TYR A 368 3.48 -40.40 -10.72
N LEU A 369 2.54 -39.67 -10.10
CA LEU A 369 1.95 -40.12 -8.83
C LEU A 369 1.05 -41.34 -9.01
N LYS A 370 0.28 -41.42 -10.10
CA LYS A 370 -0.60 -42.57 -10.36
C LYS A 370 0.18 -43.87 -10.49
N THR A 371 1.32 -43.84 -11.20
CA THR A 371 2.20 -45.01 -11.36
C THR A 371 2.81 -45.42 -10.02
N LEU A 372 3.35 -44.47 -9.24
CA LEU A 372 3.91 -44.78 -7.92
C LEU A 372 2.86 -45.39 -6.99
N GLU A 373 1.63 -44.88 -6.98
CA GLU A 373 0.53 -45.41 -6.18
C GLU A 373 0.10 -46.82 -6.63
N LYS A 374 -0.02 -47.04 -7.94
CA LYS A 374 -0.33 -48.35 -8.53
C LYS A 374 0.71 -49.41 -8.14
N GLU A 375 1.98 -49.02 -8.10
CA GLU A 375 3.10 -49.90 -7.74
C GLU A 375 3.38 -49.97 -6.23
N GLY A 376 2.53 -49.34 -5.40
CA GLY A 376 2.68 -49.37 -3.94
C GLY A 376 3.88 -48.58 -3.40
N ILE A 377 4.47 -47.70 -4.20
CA ILE A 377 5.62 -46.87 -3.81
C ILE A 377 5.12 -45.60 -3.12
N ASN A 378 5.33 -45.51 -1.80
CA ASN A 378 4.91 -44.35 -1.02
C ASN A 378 5.90 -43.17 -1.15
N LEU A 379 5.38 -41.94 -1.16
CA LEU A 379 6.16 -40.70 -1.10
C LEU A 379 7.05 -40.58 0.14
N SER A 380 6.78 -41.30 1.24
CA SER A 380 7.72 -41.40 2.37
C SER A 380 9.04 -42.06 1.95
N ASN A 381 8.98 -43.11 1.12
CA ASN A 381 10.15 -43.82 0.64
C ASN A 381 10.92 -42.94 -0.35
N ILE A 382 10.20 -42.29 -1.28
CA ILE A 382 10.77 -41.29 -2.18
C ILE A 382 11.46 -40.17 -1.40
N SER A 383 10.81 -39.65 -0.36
CA SER A 383 11.37 -38.60 0.47
C SER A 383 12.64 -39.03 1.17
N SER A 384 12.73 -40.29 1.60
CA SER A 384 13.94 -40.82 2.21
C SER A 384 15.09 -40.90 1.21
N ILE A 385 14.81 -41.33 -0.03
CA ILE A 385 15.81 -41.41 -1.11
C ILE A 385 16.27 -40.02 -1.54
N LEU A 386 15.33 -39.10 -1.76
CA LEU A 386 15.58 -37.74 -2.24
C LEU A 386 15.90 -36.74 -1.10
N ASN A 387 16.18 -37.23 0.10
CA ASN A 387 16.46 -36.41 1.25
C ASN A 387 17.60 -35.43 0.95
N ARG A 388 17.37 -34.14 1.16
CA ARG A 388 18.32 -33.04 0.88
C ARG A 388 18.67 -32.85 -0.61
N ALA A 389 17.82 -33.27 -1.55
CA ALA A 389 17.93 -32.88 -2.96
C ALA A 389 17.82 -31.35 -3.17
N ARG A 390 17.21 -30.63 -2.23
CA ARG A 390 17.18 -29.15 -2.15
C ARG A 390 16.63 -28.54 -3.45
N GLY A 391 17.33 -27.54 -4.00
CA GLY A 391 16.94 -26.87 -5.24
C GLY A 391 16.95 -27.76 -6.49
N LYS A 392 17.55 -28.97 -6.43
CA LYS A 392 17.58 -29.94 -7.53
C LYS A 392 16.51 -31.03 -7.41
N ALA A 393 15.63 -30.96 -6.41
CA ALA A 393 14.63 -31.98 -6.16
C ALA A 393 13.71 -32.32 -7.35
N PRO A 394 13.23 -31.37 -8.17
CA PRO A 394 12.41 -31.74 -9.32
C PRO A 394 13.16 -32.63 -10.31
N THR A 395 14.42 -32.30 -10.61
CA THR A 395 15.28 -33.11 -11.48
C THR A 395 15.55 -34.46 -10.86
N ALA A 396 15.94 -34.51 -9.59
CA ALA A 396 16.23 -35.78 -8.91
C ALA A 396 15.01 -36.70 -8.78
N PHE A 397 13.80 -36.14 -8.62
CA PHE A 397 12.56 -36.92 -8.65
C PHE A 397 12.32 -37.52 -10.04
N LYS A 398 12.50 -36.73 -11.10
CA LYS A 398 12.34 -37.21 -12.47
C LYS A 398 13.37 -38.29 -12.81
N ASP A 399 14.64 -38.07 -12.50
CA ASP A 399 15.71 -39.06 -12.74
C ASP A 399 15.45 -40.37 -11.99
N LEU A 400 14.93 -40.29 -10.76
CA LEU A 400 14.55 -41.49 -9.98
C LEU A 400 13.34 -42.21 -10.59
N TYR A 401 12.35 -41.47 -11.10
CA TYR A 401 11.21 -42.07 -11.76
C TYR A 401 11.62 -42.75 -13.06
N ASP A 402 12.40 -42.06 -13.90
CA ASP A 402 12.88 -42.55 -15.20
C ASP A 402 13.86 -43.75 -15.05
N LEU A 403 14.40 -43.98 -13.85
CA LEU A 403 15.19 -45.18 -13.51
C LEU A 403 14.32 -46.43 -13.30
N TRP A 404 13.08 -46.25 -12.88
CA TRP A 404 12.17 -47.36 -12.57
C TRP A 404 11.09 -47.55 -13.63
N PHE A 405 10.77 -46.49 -14.37
CA PHE A 405 9.64 -46.46 -15.28
C PHE A 405 9.99 -45.76 -16.58
N ASP A 406 9.39 -46.23 -17.67
CA ASP A 406 9.41 -45.54 -18.95
C ASP A 406 8.41 -44.36 -18.97
N GLU A 407 8.32 -43.65 -20.10
CA GLU A 407 7.41 -42.52 -20.29
C GLU A 407 5.92 -42.92 -20.20
N GLU A 408 5.60 -44.20 -20.43
CA GLU A 408 4.26 -44.78 -20.35
C GLU A 408 3.93 -45.25 -18.92
N GLY A 409 4.92 -45.31 -18.03
CA GLY A 409 4.78 -45.76 -16.64
C GLY A 409 4.92 -47.28 -16.47
N ASN A 410 5.48 -47.97 -17.44
CA ASN A 410 5.84 -49.39 -17.34
C ASN A 410 7.21 -49.53 -16.70
N LYS A 411 7.42 -50.62 -15.95
CA LYS A 411 8.71 -50.90 -15.31
C LYS A 411 9.81 -51.11 -16.34
N THR A 412 10.96 -50.48 -16.13
CA THR A 412 12.18 -50.63 -16.96
C THR A 412 13.18 -51.61 -16.39
#